data_AF-A0A1A5YKT5-F1
#
_entry.id   AF-A0A1A5YKT5-F1
#
_cell.length_a   1.000
_cell.length_b   1.000
_cell.length_c   1.000
_cell.angle_alpha   90.00
_cell.angle_beta   90.00
_cell.angle_gamma   90.00
#
_symmetry.space_group_name_H-M   'P 1'
#
loop_
_entity.id
_entity.type
_entity.pdbx_description
1 polymer ?
#
loop_
_entity_poly.entity_id
_entity_poly.type
_entity_poly.pdbx_seq_one_letter_code
_entity_poly.pdbx_strand_id
1 'polypeptide(L)'
;MIIFTYVIDLIFASLFLISALMKVQSREDFFLEIKSYKVIPNRIVKSMGISVLILELLVSIMFLAGYPNVRWLLATTILVFFSGLLLVRGRRLKKNNCSCFGRAKLLNKYPTARNAMLITIALAGFCFFPARHIGWQDFFILSSCTIIIVLTTLIITTRKDKLEELRYFNMADMTIGKSKFDLTLIVFNYKTPYLSVIDDYLVQLKGFTILFKAPEHVQRMKSALWLNHNIITIKADKVESEMLEVADPIIFVKKNERVVRYDQVIPFLDDLATKRRVTVPR
;
A
#
# COMPACT_ATOMS: atom_id res chain seq x y z
N MET A 1 24.61 7.95 29.12
CA MET A 1 24.38 8.57 27.79
C MET A 1 24.53 7.58 26.65
N ILE A 2 25.56 6.73 26.65
CA ILE A 2 25.84 5.76 25.57
C ILE A 2 24.62 4.87 25.24
N ILE A 3 24.06 4.16 26.22
CA ILE A 3 22.89 3.26 26.02
C ILE A 3 21.71 3.99 25.34
N PHE A 4 21.45 5.24 25.73
CA PHE A 4 20.37 6.03 25.15
C PHE A 4 20.59 6.29 23.66
N THR A 5 21.82 6.62 23.25
CA THR A 5 22.18 6.77 21.83
C THR A 5 21.98 5.47 21.06
N TYR A 6 22.33 4.31 21.62
CA TYR A 6 22.07 3.00 20.98
C TYR A 6 20.59 2.76 20.75
N VAL A 7 19.75 3.05 21.76
CA VAL A 7 18.31 2.86 21.64
C VAL A 7 17.74 3.76 20.55
N ILE A 8 18.17 5.03 20.48
CA ILE A 8 17.72 5.93 19.42
C ILE A 8 18.23 5.46 18.06
N ASP A 9 19.49 5.08 17.92
CA ASP A 9 20.05 4.57 16.66
C ASP A 9 19.28 3.34 16.18
N LEU A 10 18.96 2.41 17.09
CA LEU A 10 18.16 1.22 16.79
C LEU A 10 16.74 1.57 16.33
N ILE A 11 16.10 2.56 16.97
CA ILE A 11 14.77 3.05 16.58
C ILE A 11 14.82 3.64 15.17
N PHE A 12 15.79 4.52 14.89
CA PHE A 12 15.91 5.14 13.56
C PHE A 12 16.25 4.13 12.47
N ALA A 13 17.21 3.22 12.73
CA ALA A 13 17.56 2.14 11.81
C ALA A 13 16.33 1.29 11.48
N SER A 14 15.61 0.83 12.51
CA SER A 14 14.41 0.01 12.33
C SER A 14 13.32 0.75 11.56
N LEU A 15 13.06 2.03 11.88
CA LEU A 15 12.04 2.83 11.20
C LEU A 15 12.33 3.02 9.71
N PHE A 16 13.56 3.40 9.36
CA PHE A 16 13.96 3.59 7.97
C PHE A 16 13.97 2.27 7.19
N LEU A 17 14.45 1.18 7.81
CA LEU A 17 14.45 -0.14 7.20
C LEU A 17 13.04 -0.68 6.95
N ILE A 18 12.15 -0.60 7.95
CA ILE A 18 10.74 -0.99 7.80
C ILE A 18 10.10 -0.14 6.69
N SER A 19 10.36 1.17 6.67
CA SER A 19 9.81 2.05 5.64
C SER A 19 10.26 1.64 4.23
N ALA A 20 11.54 1.33 4.05
CA ALA A 20 12.09 0.86 2.78
C ALA A 20 11.49 -0.48 2.36
N LEU A 21 11.41 -1.46 3.26
CA LEU A 21 10.88 -2.79 2.98
C LEU A 21 9.40 -2.75 2.59
N MET A 22 8.59 -1.94 3.28
CA MET A 22 7.18 -1.79 2.94
C MET A 22 6.98 -1.19 1.55
N LYS A 23 7.83 -0.23 1.16
CA LYS A 23 7.81 0.34 -0.20
C LYS A 23 8.32 -0.63 -1.26
N VAL A 24 9.27 -1.51 -0.94
CA VAL A 24 9.72 -2.57 -1.86
C VAL A 24 8.60 -3.58 -2.10
N GLN A 25 7.89 -4.01 -1.05
CA GLN A 25 6.77 -4.93 -1.16
C GLN A 25 5.59 -4.37 -1.97
N SER A 26 5.38 -3.05 -1.89
CA SER A 26 4.27 -2.34 -2.58
C SER A 26 4.80 -1.33 -3.61
N ARG A 27 5.78 -1.75 -4.41
CA ARG A 27 6.52 -0.86 -5.33
C ARG A 27 5.61 -0.08 -6.28
N GLU A 28 4.60 -0.73 -6.84
CA GLU A 28 3.65 -0.09 -7.76
C GLU A 28 2.83 0.98 -7.08
N ASP A 29 2.28 0.68 -5.89
CA ASP A 29 1.52 1.64 -5.08
C ASP A 29 2.39 2.84 -4.70
N PHE A 30 3.65 2.59 -4.33
CA PHE A 30 4.60 3.64 -4.00
C PHE A 30 4.89 4.56 -5.20
N PHE A 31 5.05 4.01 -6.40
CA PHE A 31 5.24 4.82 -7.60
C PHE A 31 3.98 5.60 -7.99
N LEU A 32 2.81 5.00 -7.85
CA LEU A 32 1.53 5.69 -8.02
C LEU A 32 1.36 6.81 -6.98
N GLU A 33 1.81 6.58 -5.74
CA GLU A 33 1.82 7.59 -4.70
C GLU A 33 2.74 8.75 -5.05
N ILE A 34 3.98 8.49 -5.50
CA ILE A 34 4.90 9.53 -6.00
C ILE A 34 4.25 10.33 -7.13
N LYS A 35 3.65 9.64 -8.11
CA LYS A 35 2.95 10.26 -9.24
C LYS A 35 1.79 11.13 -8.78
N SER A 36 1.08 10.73 -7.73
CA SER A 36 -0.08 11.45 -7.18
C SER A 36 0.26 12.81 -6.59
N TYR A 37 1.51 13.04 -6.15
CA TYR A 37 1.94 14.35 -5.65
C TYR A 37 1.92 15.43 -6.75
N LYS A 38 2.01 15.05 -8.04
CA LYS A 38 2.06 15.98 -9.18
C LYS A 38 3.18 17.05 -9.05
N VAL A 39 4.25 16.73 -8.33
CA VAL A 39 5.44 17.60 -8.18
C VAL A 39 6.52 17.23 -9.21
N ILE A 40 6.50 15.99 -9.70
CA ILE A 40 7.56 15.38 -10.49
C ILE A 40 6.96 14.89 -11.82
N PRO A 41 7.63 15.08 -12.97
CA PRO A 41 7.14 14.58 -14.26
C PRO A 41 7.13 13.05 -14.31
N ASN A 42 6.14 12.49 -15.01
CA ASN A 42 5.92 11.03 -15.09
C ASN A 42 7.17 10.23 -15.51
N ARG A 43 8.05 10.83 -16.34
CA ARG A 43 9.26 10.18 -16.87
C ARG A 43 10.28 9.81 -15.78
N ILE A 44 10.33 10.56 -14.67
CA ILE A 44 11.34 10.36 -13.62
C ILE A 44 10.76 9.78 -12.31
N VAL A 45 9.46 9.48 -12.27
CA VAL A 45 8.79 8.89 -11.09
C VAL A 45 9.48 7.61 -10.62
N LYS A 46 9.82 6.72 -11.57
CA LYS A 46 10.48 5.44 -11.26
C LYS A 46 11.88 5.65 -10.70
N SER A 47 12.67 6.54 -11.32
CA SER A 47 14.02 6.86 -10.84
C SER A 47 13.98 7.48 -9.45
N MET A 48 13.10 8.46 -9.22
CA MET A 48 12.92 9.10 -7.91
C MET A 48 12.48 8.11 -6.84
N GLY A 49 11.55 7.19 -7.17
CA GLY A 49 11.15 6.15 -6.24
C GLY A 49 12.29 5.20 -5.86
N ILE A 50 13.14 4.81 -6.82
CA ILE A 50 14.34 4.00 -6.54
C ILE A 50 15.33 4.79 -5.67
N SER A 51 15.56 6.08 -5.98
CA SER A 51 16.45 6.93 -5.19
C SER A 51 15.99 7.06 -3.73
N VAL A 52 14.69 7.21 -3.50
CA VAL A 52 14.12 7.22 -2.13
C VAL A 52 14.42 5.91 -1.41
N LEU A 53 14.17 4.76 -2.04
CA LEU A 53 14.44 3.46 -1.44
C LEU A 53 15.91 3.30 -1.05
N ILE A 54 16.82 3.70 -1.95
CA ILE A 54 18.26 3.66 -1.69
C ILE A 54 18.63 4.57 -0.52
N LEU A 55 18.08 5.79 -0.47
CA LEU A 55 18.35 6.74 0.61
C LEU A 55 17.84 6.24 1.97
N GLU A 56 16.65 5.65 2.03
CA GLU A 56 16.11 5.07 3.28
C GLU A 56 16.97 3.91 3.78
N LEU A 57 17.40 3.02 2.88
CA LEU A 57 18.32 1.93 3.22
C LEU A 57 19.69 2.45 3.68
N LEU A 58 20.24 3.45 2.99
CA LEU A 58 21.52 4.05 3.34
C LEU A 58 21.46 4.66 4.75
N VAL A 59 20.42 5.45 5.06
CA VAL A 59 20.23 6.02 6.39
C VAL A 59 20.13 4.92 7.45
N SER A 60 19.37 3.86 7.20
CA SER A 60 19.30 2.72 8.12
C SER A 60 20.68 2.12 8.39
N ILE A 61 21.47 1.88 7.34
CA ILE A 61 22.83 1.33 7.47
C ILE A 61 23.73 2.28 8.25
N MET A 62 23.64 3.59 8.01
CA MET A 62 24.43 4.59 8.73
C MET A 62 24.13 4.62 10.23
N PHE A 63 22.86 4.42 10.63
CA PHE A 63 22.51 4.28 12.05
C PHE A 63 23.04 2.98 12.66
N LEU A 64 22.96 1.86 11.93
CA LEU A 64 23.50 0.57 12.40
C LEU A 64 25.03 0.58 12.53
N ALA A 65 25.72 1.18 11.55
CA ALA A 65 27.17 1.35 11.55
C ALA A 65 27.64 2.47 12.48
N GLY A 66 26.70 3.25 13.03
CA GLY A 66 26.98 4.37 13.90
C GLY A 66 27.90 5.41 13.27
N TYR A 67 27.69 5.69 11.98
CA TYR A 67 28.40 6.75 11.27
C TYR A 67 28.27 8.09 12.02
N PRO A 68 29.23 9.04 11.90
CA PRO A 68 29.19 10.30 12.64
C PRO A 68 27.97 11.17 12.32
N ASN A 69 28.00 12.44 12.73
CA ASN A 69 26.88 13.40 12.67
C ASN A 69 26.13 13.49 11.33
N VAL A 70 26.75 13.05 10.22
CA VAL A 70 26.13 12.92 8.89
C VAL A 70 24.83 12.10 8.92
N ARG A 71 24.72 11.04 9.74
CA ARG A 71 23.51 10.21 9.80
C ARG A 71 22.28 10.99 10.27
N TRP A 72 22.46 11.87 11.25
CA TRP A 72 21.40 12.72 11.79
C TRP A 72 20.98 13.80 10.79
N LEU A 73 21.94 14.40 10.09
CA LEU A 73 21.68 15.40 9.06
C LEU A 73 20.90 14.80 7.89
N LEU A 74 21.30 13.62 7.41
CA LEU A 74 20.64 12.95 6.30
C LEU A 74 19.21 12.51 6.68
N ALA A 75 19.04 11.94 7.87
CA ALA A 75 17.70 11.58 8.38
C ALA A 75 16.79 12.80 8.50
N THR A 76 17.29 13.91 9.07
CA THR A 76 16.56 15.17 9.18
C THR A 76 16.15 15.70 7.81
N THR A 77 17.09 15.73 6.85
CA THR A 77 16.85 16.22 5.49
C THR A 77 15.74 15.42 4.80
N ILE A 78 15.83 14.09 4.87
CA ILE A 78 14.81 13.20 4.27
C ILE A 78 13.45 13.38 4.95
N LEU A 79 13.42 13.43 6.28
CA LEU A 79 12.17 13.61 7.04
C LEU A 79 11.51 14.96 6.75
N VAL A 80 12.29 16.05 6.66
CA VAL A 80 11.81 17.39 6.29
C VAL A 80 11.26 17.37 4.87
N PHE A 81 12.01 16.80 3.92
CA PHE A 81 11.58 16.69 2.53
C PHE A 81 10.23 15.95 2.40
N PHE A 82 10.09 14.77 3.01
CA PHE A 82 8.84 14.02 2.98
C PHE A 82 7.71 14.74 3.72
N SER A 83 8.00 15.40 4.83
CA SER A 83 6.98 16.19 5.54
C SER A 83 6.48 17.35 4.68
N GLY A 84 7.36 18.01 3.92
CA GLY A 84 6.97 19.02 2.94
C GLY A 84 6.03 18.46 1.86
N LEU A 85 6.36 17.30 1.28
CA LEU A 85 5.50 16.62 0.30
C LEU A 85 4.13 16.28 0.88
N LEU A 86 4.09 15.80 2.13
CA LEU A 86 2.85 15.51 2.84
C LEU A 86 1.98 16.74 3.06
N LEU A 87 2.59 17.86 3.46
CA LEU A 87 1.87 19.12 3.65
C LEU A 87 1.29 19.64 2.33
N VAL A 88 2.07 19.59 1.25
CA VAL A 88 1.60 19.98 -0.11
C VAL A 88 0.42 19.10 -0.54
N ARG A 89 0.48 17.79 -0.28
CA ARG A 89 -0.61 16.85 -0.60
C ARG A 89 -1.85 17.07 0.27
N GLY A 90 -1.68 17.22 1.58
CA GLY A 90 -2.78 17.42 2.53
C GLY A 90 -3.62 18.65 2.20
N ARG A 91 -2.97 19.75 1.80
CA ARG A 91 -3.65 20.96 1.32
C ARG A 91 -4.50 20.72 0.07
N ARG A 92 -4.09 19.81 -0.81
CA ARG A 92 -4.79 19.51 -2.08
C ARG A 92 -5.93 18.50 -1.94
N LEU A 93 -5.76 17.47 -1.12
CA LEU A 93 -6.66 16.30 -1.12
C LEU A 93 -7.64 16.22 0.05
N LYS A 94 -7.59 17.13 1.04
CA LYS A 94 -8.44 17.14 2.26
C LYS A 94 -8.50 15.81 3.06
N LYS A 95 -7.76 14.77 2.64
CA LYS A 95 -7.63 13.46 3.29
C LYS A 95 -6.16 13.26 3.64
N ASN A 96 -5.89 12.91 4.90
CA ASN A 96 -4.53 12.81 5.48
C ASN A 96 -3.92 11.40 5.40
N ASN A 97 -4.38 10.53 4.50
CA ASN A 97 -3.87 9.17 4.40
C ASN A 97 -2.55 9.16 3.60
N CYS A 98 -1.39 9.11 4.28
CA CYS A 98 -0.11 8.74 3.65
C CYS A 98 0.06 7.22 3.67
N SER A 99 0.58 6.64 2.58
CA SER A 99 0.98 5.22 2.51
C SER A 99 2.48 5.02 2.75
N CYS A 100 3.11 5.92 3.50
CA CYS A 100 4.55 5.97 3.79
C CYS A 100 5.09 4.64 4.37
N PHE A 101 4.26 3.91 5.13
CA PHE A 101 4.57 2.59 5.72
C PHE A 101 3.69 1.48 5.12
N GLY A 102 3.30 1.63 3.86
CA GLY A 102 2.41 0.71 3.17
C GLY A 102 1.09 0.53 3.92
N ARG A 103 0.74 -0.72 4.21
CA ARG A 103 -0.52 -1.14 4.86
C ARG A 103 -0.55 -0.94 6.38
N ALA A 104 0.53 -0.48 7.00
CA ALA A 104 0.60 -0.33 8.46
C ALA A 104 -0.20 0.90 8.96
N LYS A 105 -1.53 0.75 9.09
CA LYS A 105 -2.46 1.81 9.53
C LYS A 105 -2.01 2.55 10.80
N LEU A 106 -1.47 1.82 11.78
CA LEU A 106 -1.03 2.40 13.04
C LEU A 106 0.08 3.44 12.83
N LEU A 107 1.04 3.14 11.94
CA LEU A 107 2.12 4.06 11.60
C LEU A 107 1.65 5.22 10.71
N ASN A 108 0.55 5.06 9.96
CA ASN A 108 0.05 6.06 9.02
C ASN A 108 -0.96 7.05 9.62
N LYS A 109 -1.39 6.90 10.89
CA LYS A 109 -2.47 7.73 11.47
C LYS A 109 -2.11 9.21 11.60
N TYR A 110 -0.86 9.52 11.97
CA TYR A 110 -0.39 10.89 12.19
C TYR A 110 1.00 11.11 11.58
N PRO A 111 1.12 11.09 10.23
CA PRO A 111 2.42 11.07 9.58
C PRO A 111 3.20 12.38 9.79
N THR A 112 2.50 13.52 9.84
CA THR A 112 3.10 14.84 10.13
C THR A 112 3.59 14.94 11.57
N ALA A 113 2.78 14.56 12.57
CA ALA A 113 3.18 14.61 13.97
C ALA A 113 4.36 13.67 14.26
N ARG A 114 4.32 12.44 13.72
CA ARG A 114 5.41 11.47 13.84
C ARG A 114 6.70 12.02 13.22
N ASN A 115 6.63 12.54 11.99
CA ASN A 115 7.82 13.08 11.34
C ASN A 115 8.36 14.31 12.08
N ALA A 116 7.50 15.20 12.60
CA ALA A 116 7.94 16.34 13.42
C ALA A 116 8.67 15.89 14.71
N MET A 117 8.15 14.86 15.38
CA MET A 117 8.82 14.25 16.54
C MET A 117 10.18 13.66 16.14
N LEU A 118 10.24 12.88 15.05
CA LEU A 118 11.49 12.28 14.57
C LEU A 118 12.51 13.34 14.13
N ILE A 119 12.08 14.42 13.48
CA ILE A 119 12.94 15.56 13.12
C ILE A 119 13.52 16.20 14.38
N THR A 120 12.69 16.43 15.40
CA THR A 120 13.13 17.03 16.66
C THR A 120 14.16 16.14 17.36
N ILE A 121 13.92 14.82 17.41
CA ILE A 121 14.86 13.87 18.00
C ILE A 121 16.16 13.81 17.18
N ALA A 122 16.08 13.85 15.84
CA ALA A 122 17.25 13.81 14.98
C ALA A 122 18.11 15.08 15.12
N LEU A 123 17.47 16.25 15.21
CA LEU A 123 18.16 17.53 15.47
C LEU A 123 18.80 17.55 16.87
N ALA A 124 18.08 17.10 17.90
CA ALA A 124 18.65 16.96 19.22
C ALA A 124 19.84 15.98 19.20
N GLY A 125 19.72 14.87 18.45
CA GLY A 125 20.81 13.91 18.33
C GLY A 125 22.04 14.46 17.62
N PHE A 126 21.85 15.31 16.61
CA PHE A 126 22.93 16.04 15.96
C PHE A 126 23.66 17.01 16.90
N CYS A 127 22.93 17.71 17.77
CA CYS A 127 23.50 18.71 18.67
C CYS A 127 24.13 18.11 19.95
N PHE A 128 23.53 17.05 20.50
CA PHE A 128 23.85 16.57 21.85
C PHE A 128 24.54 15.21 21.90
N PHE A 129 24.45 14.36 20.86
CA PHE A 129 25.09 13.04 20.90
C PHE A 129 26.47 13.08 20.24
N PRO A 130 27.53 12.70 20.97
CA PRO A 130 28.86 12.64 20.40
C PRO A 130 28.94 11.52 19.35
N ALA A 131 29.86 11.70 18.40
CA ALA A 131 30.21 10.65 17.45
C ALA A 131 30.63 9.40 18.23
N ARG A 132 30.09 8.25 17.83
CA ARG A 132 30.35 6.98 18.48
C ARG A 132 31.29 6.15 17.62
N HIS A 133 32.33 5.61 18.23
CA HIS A 133 33.10 4.53 17.62
C HIS A 133 32.35 3.22 17.86
N ILE A 134 31.82 2.63 16.79
CA ILE A 134 31.15 1.33 16.81
C ILE A 134 32.20 0.25 16.65
N GLY A 135 32.30 -0.64 17.65
CA GLY A 135 33.02 -1.89 17.50
C GLY A 135 32.21 -2.87 16.64
N TRP A 136 32.87 -3.85 16.02
CA TRP A 136 32.20 -4.89 15.23
C TRP A 136 31.13 -5.64 16.03
N GLN A 137 31.34 -5.86 17.32
CA GLN A 137 30.37 -6.51 18.21
C GLN A 137 29.05 -5.74 18.28
N ASP A 138 29.11 -4.42 18.43
CA ASP A 138 27.92 -3.58 18.50
C ASP A 138 27.13 -3.60 17.20
N PHE A 139 27.84 -3.64 16.06
CA PHE A 139 27.21 -3.73 14.74
C PHE A 139 26.41 -5.03 14.61
N PHE A 140 26.95 -6.16 15.06
CA PHE A 140 26.23 -7.44 15.05
C PHE A 140 25.01 -7.44 16.00
N ILE A 141 25.13 -6.83 17.18
CA ILE A 141 24.01 -6.70 18.12
C ILE A 141 22.91 -5.82 17.51
N LEU A 142 23.25 -4.64 17.00
CA LEU A 142 22.28 -3.72 16.41
C LEU A 142 21.61 -4.31 15.16
N SER A 143 22.39 -4.97 14.29
CA SER A 143 21.85 -5.62 13.10
C SER A 143 20.93 -6.79 13.44
N SER A 144 21.30 -7.66 14.38
CA SER A 144 20.44 -8.78 14.83
C SER A 144 19.13 -8.29 15.46
N CYS A 145 19.19 -7.29 16.36
CA CYS A 145 17.98 -6.67 16.93
C CYS A 145 17.08 -6.07 15.83
N THR A 146 17.68 -5.38 14.87
CA THR A 146 16.95 -4.78 13.75
C THR A 146 16.30 -5.82 12.85
N ILE A 147 17.00 -6.91 12.55
CA ILE A 147 16.47 -8.04 11.78
C ILE A 147 15.27 -8.66 12.51
N ILE A 148 15.37 -8.88 13.82
CA ILE A 148 14.25 -9.42 14.62
C ILE A 148 13.05 -8.48 14.58
N ILE A 149 13.24 -7.17 14.76
CA ILE A 149 12.17 -6.17 14.70
C ILE A 149 11.51 -6.15 13.32
N VAL A 150 12.31 -6.24 12.26
CA VAL A 150 11.80 -6.31 10.88
C VAL A 150 11.02 -7.59 10.63
N LEU A 151 11.59 -8.76 10.95
CA LEU A 151 10.93 -10.05 10.73
C LEU A 151 9.60 -10.13 11.49
N THR A 152 9.58 -9.69 12.74
CA THR A 152 8.34 -9.65 13.52
C THR A 152 7.32 -8.70 12.90
N THR A 153 7.73 -7.51 12.46
CA THR A 153 6.86 -6.57 11.74
C THR A 153 6.30 -7.20 10.47
N LEU A 154 7.14 -7.87 9.67
CA LEU A 154 6.73 -8.53 8.43
C LEU A 154 5.78 -9.71 8.67
N ILE A 155 6.02 -10.50 9.72
CA ILE A 155 5.14 -11.61 10.09
C ILE A 155 3.77 -11.06 10.52
N ILE A 156 3.75 -9.99 11.31
CA ILE A 156 2.50 -9.36 11.76
C ILE A 156 1.73 -8.80 10.56
N THR A 157 2.41 -8.14 9.61
CA THR A 157 1.75 -7.54 8.45
C THR A 157 1.23 -8.61 7.50
N THR A 158 2.01 -9.66 7.19
CA THR A 158 1.59 -10.76 6.31
C THR A 158 0.44 -11.58 6.90
N ARG A 159 0.45 -11.86 8.22
CA ARG A 159 -0.67 -12.55 8.88
C ARG A 159 -1.95 -11.75 8.83
N LYS A 160 -1.85 -10.43 8.99
CA LYS A 160 -3.02 -9.56 8.97
C LYS A 160 -3.72 -9.61 7.61
N ASP A 161 -2.96 -9.54 6.52
CA ASP A 161 -3.50 -9.58 5.15
C ASP A 161 -4.27 -10.88 4.88
N LYS A 162 -3.74 -12.03 5.32
CA LYS A 162 -4.41 -13.33 5.13
C LYS A 162 -5.71 -13.47 5.94
N LEU A 163 -5.76 -12.90 7.15
CA LEU A 163 -6.98 -12.91 7.97
C LEU A 163 -8.07 -12.02 7.37
N GLU A 164 -7.64 -10.89 6.81
CA GLU A 164 -8.48 -9.92 6.13
C GLU A 164 -9.11 -10.50 4.84
N GLU A 165 -8.33 -11.30 4.10
CA GLU A 165 -8.82 -12.09 2.98
C GLU A 165 -9.93 -13.08 3.36
N LEU A 166 -9.74 -13.84 4.45
CA LEU A 166 -10.75 -14.78 4.95
C LEU A 166 -12.07 -14.09 5.36
N ARG A 167 -11.98 -12.89 5.96
CA ARG A 167 -13.18 -12.11 6.34
C ARG A 167 -13.98 -11.65 5.12
N TYR A 168 -13.29 -11.33 4.02
CA TYR A 168 -13.94 -10.94 2.79
C TYR A 168 -14.77 -12.07 2.19
N PHE A 169 -14.19 -13.27 2.09
CA PHE A 169 -14.91 -14.46 1.62
C PHE A 169 -16.16 -14.72 2.45
N ASN A 170 -16.06 -14.67 3.78
CA ASN A 170 -17.20 -14.86 4.67
C ASN A 170 -18.30 -13.80 4.47
N MET A 171 -17.95 -12.53 4.23
CA MET A 171 -18.96 -11.48 3.98
C MET A 171 -19.61 -11.57 2.60
N ALA A 172 -18.84 -11.96 1.58
CA ALA A 172 -19.38 -12.22 0.25
C ALA A 172 -20.45 -13.32 0.34
N ASP A 173 -20.13 -14.44 1.00
CA ASP A 173 -21.06 -15.55 1.23
C ASP A 173 -22.32 -15.12 2.00
N MET A 174 -22.17 -14.29 3.04
CA MET A 174 -23.32 -13.74 3.78
C MET A 174 -24.22 -12.82 2.93
N THR A 175 -23.63 -12.04 2.03
CA THR A 175 -24.37 -11.11 1.17
C THR A 175 -25.13 -11.88 0.08
N ILE A 176 -24.49 -12.89 -0.51
CA ILE A 176 -25.09 -13.78 -1.49
C ILE A 176 -26.29 -14.50 -0.88
N GLY A 177 -26.16 -15.02 0.35
CA GLY A 177 -27.25 -15.73 1.04
C GLY A 177 -28.50 -14.90 1.32
N LYS A 178 -28.39 -13.55 1.35
CA LYS A 178 -29.53 -12.65 1.64
C LYS A 178 -30.17 -12.02 0.40
N SER A 179 -29.52 -12.08 -0.76
CA SER A 179 -30.02 -11.47 -1.99
C SER A 179 -31.12 -12.33 -2.64
N LYS A 180 -32.33 -11.79 -2.79
CA LYS A 180 -33.41 -12.42 -3.59
C LYS A 180 -33.20 -12.33 -5.10
N PHE A 181 -32.31 -11.46 -5.58
CA PHE A 181 -32.09 -11.21 -7.00
C PHE A 181 -31.19 -12.27 -7.67
N ASP A 182 -31.40 -12.51 -8.96
CA ASP A 182 -30.47 -13.23 -9.86
C ASP A 182 -29.25 -12.35 -10.16
N LEU A 183 -28.61 -11.87 -9.09
CA LEU A 183 -27.52 -10.92 -9.16
C LEU A 183 -26.26 -11.69 -9.56
N THR A 184 -25.66 -11.34 -10.69
CA THR A 184 -24.27 -11.72 -10.96
C THR A 184 -23.38 -10.66 -10.32
N LEU A 185 -22.83 -11.00 -9.16
CA LEU A 185 -21.88 -10.14 -8.45
C LEU A 185 -20.50 -10.40 -9.02
N ILE A 186 -19.83 -9.34 -9.49
CA ILE A 186 -18.42 -9.42 -9.87
C ILE A 186 -17.62 -8.55 -8.92
N VAL A 187 -16.70 -9.18 -8.21
CA VAL A 187 -15.74 -8.50 -7.34
C VAL A 187 -14.48 -8.22 -8.13
N PHE A 188 -14.01 -6.97 -8.14
CA PHE A 188 -12.69 -6.66 -8.71
C PHE A 188 -11.83 -5.90 -7.71
N ASN A 189 -10.54 -6.23 -7.72
CA ASN A 189 -9.49 -5.38 -7.15
C ASN A 189 -8.83 -4.62 -8.31
N TYR A 190 -8.50 -3.34 -8.14
CA TYR A 190 -7.81 -2.59 -9.20
C TYR A 190 -6.41 -3.13 -9.53
N LYS A 191 -5.84 -3.96 -8.65
CA LYS A 191 -4.57 -4.68 -8.87
C LYS A 191 -4.73 -5.97 -9.68
N THR A 192 -5.96 -6.37 -9.98
CA THR A 192 -6.23 -7.58 -10.76
C THR A 192 -5.51 -7.47 -12.11
N PRO A 193 -4.66 -8.46 -12.46
CA PRO A 193 -4.01 -8.47 -13.76
C PRO A 193 -5.08 -8.46 -14.87
N TYR A 194 -4.77 -7.84 -16.01
CA TYR A 194 -5.70 -7.72 -17.14
C TYR A 194 -6.99 -6.92 -16.85
N LEU A 195 -6.98 -6.01 -15.87
CA LEU A 195 -8.11 -5.09 -15.66
C LEU A 195 -8.48 -4.33 -16.94
N SER A 196 -7.51 -4.05 -17.82
CA SER A 196 -7.76 -3.47 -19.14
C SER A 196 -8.55 -4.39 -20.07
N VAL A 197 -8.28 -5.69 -20.06
CA VAL A 197 -9.02 -6.68 -20.86
C VAL A 197 -10.45 -6.81 -20.30
N ILE A 198 -10.57 -6.89 -18.97
CA ILE A 198 -11.87 -6.94 -18.28
C ILE A 198 -12.72 -5.70 -18.61
N ASP A 199 -12.10 -4.52 -18.72
CA ASP A 199 -12.81 -3.31 -19.13
C ASP A 199 -13.52 -3.51 -20.47
N ASP A 200 -12.86 -4.11 -21.47
CA ASP A 200 -13.41 -4.31 -22.81
C ASP A 200 -14.65 -5.21 -22.77
N TYR A 201 -14.62 -6.30 -21.98
CA TYR A 201 -15.81 -7.15 -21.77
C TYR A 201 -16.92 -6.39 -21.04
N LEU A 202 -16.58 -5.68 -19.96
CA LEU A 202 -17.58 -4.96 -19.16
C LEU A 202 -18.23 -3.85 -19.96
N VAL A 203 -17.53 -3.15 -20.86
CA VAL A 203 -18.16 -2.12 -21.69
C VAL A 203 -19.25 -2.72 -22.60
N GLN A 204 -19.04 -3.94 -23.11
CA GLN A 204 -19.96 -4.60 -24.02
C GLN A 204 -21.10 -5.34 -23.32
N LEU A 205 -20.84 -5.89 -22.13
CA LEU A 205 -21.82 -6.59 -21.31
C LEU A 205 -22.72 -5.60 -20.56
N LYS A 206 -23.95 -6.00 -20.25
CA LYS A 206 -24.93 -5.19 -19.48
C LYS A 206 -25.57 -5.99 -18.36
N GLY A 207 -25.95 -5.30 -17.29
CA GLY A 207 -26.79 -5.83 -16.21
C GLY A 207 -26.03 -6.50 -15.06
N PHE A 208 -24.72 -6.22 -14.90
CA PHE A 208 -23.95 -6.74 -13.79
C PHE A 208 -23.97 -5.76 -12.62
N THR A 209 -23.90 -6.30 -11.40
CA THR A 209 -23.58 -5.51 -10.22
C THR A 209 -22.10 -5.72 -9.91
N ILE A 210 -21.33 -4.64 -10.03
CA ILE A 210 -19.89 -4.69 -9.89
C ILE A 210 -19.52 -4.13 -8.53
N LEU A 211 -18.92 -4.98 -7.71
CA LEU A 211 -18.31 -4.59 -6.44
C LEU A 211 -16.85 -4.26 -6.70
N PHE A 212 -16.57 -2.99 -6.97
CA PHE A 212 -15.22 -2.56 -7.34
C PHE A 212 -14.47 -1.96 -6.16
N LYS A 213 -13.39 -2.61 -5.77
CA LYS A 213 -12.47 -2.13 -4.74
C LYS A 213 -11.24 -1.49 -5.39
N ALA A 214 -11.19 -0.18 -5.35
CA ALA A 214 -10.09 0.61 -5.90
C ALA A 214 -9.87 1.92 -5.13
N PRO A 215 -8.72 2.60 -5.26
CA PRO A 215 -8.54 3.97 -4.80
C PRO A 215 -9.56 4.89 -5.46
N GLU A 216 -9.99 5.95 -4.76
CA GLU A 216 -11.06 6.85 -5.21
C GLU A 216 -10.86 7.41 -6.63
N HIS A 217 -9.62 7.72 -7.00
CA HIS A 217 -9.31 8.20 -8.36
C HIS A 217 -9.53 7.13 -9.43
N VAL A 218 -9.22 5.86 -9.14
CA VAL A 218 -9.47 4.73 -10.05
C VAL A 218 -10.96 4.42 -10.11
N GLN A 219 -11.66 4.47 -8.98
CA GLN A 219 -13.12 4.30 -8.94
C GLN A 219 -13.82 5.30 -9.85
N ARG A 220 -13.46 6.59 -9.77
CA ARG A 220 -14.03 7.63 -10.65
C ARG A 220 -13.77 7.34 -12.13
N MET A 221 -12.53 7.00 -12.47
CA MET A 221 -12.14 6.67 -13.84
C MET A 221 -12.95 5.49 -14.39
N LYS A 222 -13.09 4.41 -13.61
CA LYS A 222 -13.83 3.20 -14.03
C LYS A 222 -15.34 3.41 -14.02
N SER A 223 -15.87 4.21 -13.11
CA SER A 223 -17.31 4.54 -13.09
C SER A 223 -17.75 5.30 -14.34
N ALA A 224 -16.85 6.09 -14.93
CA ALA A 224 -17.10 6.74 -16.21
C ALA A 224 -17.03 5.77 -17.39
N LEU A 225 -16.28 4.67 -17.26
CA LEU A 225 -16.11 3.66 -18.30
C LEU A 225 -17.27 2.65 -18.30
N TRP A 226 -17.74 2.24 -17.12
CA TRP A 226 -18.71 1.17 -16.92
C TRP A 226 -20.15 1.69 -16.71
N LEU A 227 -20.58 2.65 -17.52
CA LEU A 227 -21.88 3.34 -17.37
C LEU A 227 -23.10 2.42 -17.41
N ASN A 228 -22.98 1.22 -18.01
CA ASN A 228 -24.06 0.26 -18.16
C ASN A 228 -24.24 -0.71 -16.96
N HIS A 229 -23.47 -0.52 -15.90
CA HIS A 229 -23.47 -1.42 -14.73
C HIS A 229 -23.82 -0.69 -13.45
N ASN A 230 -24.42 -1.42 -12.51
CA ASN A 230 -24.60 -0.91 -11.17
C ASN A 230 -23.29 -1.09 -10.39
N ILE A 231 -22.49 -0.03 -10.29
CA ILE A 231 -21.20 -0.08 -9.61
C ILE A 231 -21.43 0.27 -8.15
N ILE A 232 -21.34 -0.76 -7.31
CA ILE A 232 -21.31 -0.56 -5.87
C ILE A 232 -19.86 -0.28 -5.51
N THR A 233 -19.53 1.02 -5.44
CA THR A 233 -18.21 1.44 -4.97
C THR A 233 -18.13 1.28 -3.47
N ILE A 234 -17.22 0.41 -3.03
CA ILE A 234 -16.84 0.34 -1.63
C ILE A 234 -15.91 1.53 -1.35
N LYS A 235 -16.42 2.57 -0.67
CA LYS A 235 -15.58 3.68 -0.18
C LYS A 235 -14.54 3.11 0.78
N ALA A 236 -13.27 3.25 0.43
CA ALA A 236 -12.15 2.76 1.24
C ALA A 236 -12.25 3.23 2.71
N ASP A 237 -12.75 4.45 2.91
CA ASP A 237 -12.91 5.17 4.17
C ASP A 237 -14.08 4.70 5.06
N LYS A 238 -15.13 4.06 4.51
CA LYS A 238 -16.29 3.57 5.30
C LYS A 238 -16.26 2.08 5.61
N VAL A 239 -15.43 1.33 4.90
CA VAL A 239 -15.20 -0.10 5.15
C VAL A 239 -13.94 -0.33 6.01
N GLU A 240 -13.25 0.76 6.34
CA GLU A 240 -11.98 0.79 7.06
C GLU A 240 -12.03 0.32 8.53
N SER A 241 -13.21 0.22 9.15
CA SER A 241 -13.38 -0.39 10.48
C SER A 241 -13.58 -1.90 10.47
N GLU A 242 -13.97 -2.53 9.35
CA GLU A 242 -14.30 -3.97 9.33
C GLU A 242 -13.78 -4.80 8.14
N MET A 243 -13.31 -4.21 7.03
CA MET A 243 -12.75 -5.01 5.93
C MET A 243 -11.58 -4.32 5.20
N LEU A 244 -10.44 -4.99 5.08
CA LEU A 244 -9.43 -4.72 4.04
C LEU A 244 -8.92 -6.06 3.48
N GLU A 245 -8.86 -6.15 2.15
CA GLU A 245 -7.70 -6.33 1.25
C GLU A 245 -7.30 -7.79 1.02
N VAL A 246 -8.18 -8.48 0.29
CA VAL A 246 -7.85 -9.73 -0.38
C VAL A 246 -6.89 -9.46 -1.55
N ALA A 247 -5.82 -10.26 -1.65
CA ALA A 247 -4.85 -10.20 -2.73
C ALA A 247 -5.40 -10.77 -4.05
N ASP A 248 -6.27 -11.77 -3.99
CA ASP A 248 -7.00 -12.34 -5.14
C ASP A 248 -8.38 -12.80 -4.67
N PRO A 249 -9.51 -12.20 -5.12
CA PRO A 249 -10.14 -12.83 -6.29
C PRO A 249 -10.99 -11.89 -7.14
N ILE A 250 -11.12 -12.26 -8.41
CA ILE A 250 -12.39 -12.06 -9.08
C ILE A 250 -13.30 -13.18 -8.60
N ILE A 251 -14.36 -12.85 -7.87
CA ILE A 251 -15.42 -13.79 -7.53
C ILE A 251 -16.58 -13.47 -8.45
N PHE A 252 -16.90 -14.43 -9.33
CA PHE A 252 -18.23 -14.48 -9.93
C PHE A 252 -19.10 -15.35 -9.06
N VAL A 253 -20.20 -14.78 -8.60
CA VAL A 253 -21.30 -15.56 -8.05
C VAL A 253 -22.51 -15.33 -8.91
N LYS A 254 -22.91 -16.39 -9.61
CA LYS A 254 -24.21 -16.50 -10.24
C LYS A 254 -25.07 -17.32 -9.29
N LYS A 255 -26.31 -16.89 -9.07
CA LYS A 255 -27.25 -17.58 -8.19
C LYS A 255 -27.33 -19.07 -8.61
N ASN A 256 -26.98 -19.96 -7.68
CA ASN A 256 -26.88 -21.43 -7.83
C ASN A 256 -25.63 -22.01 -8.53
N GLU A 257 -24.62 -21.22 -8.89
CA GLU A 257 -23.35 -21.73 -9.45
C GLU A 257 -22.15 -21.38 -8.55
N ARG A 258 -21.10 -22.21 -8.63
CA ARG A 258 -19.89 -22.13 -7.80
C ARG A 258 -19.17 -20.79 -8.00
N VAL A 259 -18.48 -20.36 -6.95
CA VAL A 259 -17.44 -19.32 -7.01
C VAL A 259 -16.44 -19.69 -8.10
N VAL A 260 -16.43 -18.91 -9.18
CA VAL A 260 -15.47 -19.05 -10.27
C VAL A 260 -14.16 -18.40 -9.84
N ARG A 261 -13.05 -19.14 -9.87
CA ARG A 261 -11.72 -18.60 -9.56
C ARG A 261 -11.22 -17.69 -10.68
N TYR A 262 -10.25 -16.84 -10.35
CA TYR A 262 -9.66 -15.87 -11.28
C TYR A 262 -9.22 -16.46 -12.63
N ASP A 263 -8.59 -17.62 -12.62
CA ASP A 263 -8.10 -18.34 -13.81
C ASP A 263 -9.24 -18.80 -14.74
N GLN A 264 -10.46 -18.88 -14.23
CA GLN A 264 -11.65 -19.29 -14.98
C GLN A 264 -12.51 -18.10 -15.44
N VAL A 265 -12.16 -16.88 -15.06
CA VAL A 265 -12.93 -15.68 -15.39
C VAL A 265 -12.90 -15.35 -16.88
N ILE A 266 -11.72 -15.35 -17.49
CA ILE A 266 -11.61 -15.02 -18.92
C ILE A 266 -12.38 -16.03 -19.78
N PRO A 267 -12.18 -17.37 -19.61
CA PRO A 267 -13.00 -18.36 -20.31
C PRO A 267 -14.51 -18.20 -20.12
N PHE A 268 -14.93 -17.79 -18.92
CA PHE A 268 -16.35 -17.55 -18.62
C PHE A 268 -16.89 -16.30 -19.32
N LEU A 269 -16.13 -15.20 -19.32
CA LEU A 269 -16.49 -13.98 -20.03
C LEU A 269 -16.55 -14.22 -21.54
N ASP A 270 -15.64 -15.02 -22.09
CA ASP A 270 -15.67 -15.46 -23.49
C ASP A 270 -16.91 -16.28 -23.83
N ASP A 271 -17.28 -17.24 -22.99
CA ASP A 271 -18.51 -18.04 -23.15
C ASP A 271 -19.76 -17.15 -23.10
N LEU A 272 -19.82 -16.19 -22.17
CA LEU A 272 -20.91 -15.23 -22.08
C LEU A 272 -20.98 -14.30 -23.30
N ALA A 273 -19.85 -13.77 -23.76
CA ALA A 273 -19.77 -12.93 -24.94
C ALA A 273 -20.23 -13.68 -26.19
N THR A 274 -19.78 -14.93 -26.35
CA THR A 274 -20.17 -15.84 -27.43
C THR A 274 -21.68 -16.11 -27.42
N LYS A 275 -22.24 -16.46 -26.25
CA LYS A 275 -23.69 -16.69 -26.08
C LYS A 275 -24.54 -15.47 -26.39
N ARG A 276 -24.01 -14.27 -26.11
CA ARG A 276 -24.69 -12.99 -26.39
C ARG A 276 -24.40 -12.43 -27.79
N ARG A 277 -23.67 -13.16 -28.65
CA ARG A 277 -23.21 -12.73 -29.99
C ARG A 277 -22.46 -11.40 -29.97
N VAL A 278 -21.64 -11.20 -28.95
CA VAL A 278 -20.76 -10.03 -28.84
C VAL A 278 -19.36 -10.46 -29.23
N THR A 279 -18.81 -9.85 -30.28
CA THR A 279 -17.42 -10.09 -30.70
C THR A 279 -16.48 -9.19 -29.91
N VAL A 280 -15.62 -9.79 -29.08
CA VAL A 280 -14.56 -9.07 -28.36
C VAL A 280 -13.31 -9.06 -29.25
N PRO A 281 -12.71 -7.89 -29.54
CA PRO A 281 -11.42 -7.85 -30.22
C PRO A 281 -10.35 -8.50 -29.33
N ARG A 282 -9.62 -9.48 -29.89
CA ARG A 282 -8.50 -10.17 -29.22
C ARG A 282 -7.28 -9.27 -29.07
#